data_AF-K1SHM5-F1
#
_entry.id   AF-K1SHM5-F1
#
_cell.length_a   1.000
_cell.length_b   1.000
_cell.length_c   1.000
_cell.angle_alpha   90.00
_cell.angle_beta   90.00
_cell.angle_gamma   90.00
#
_symmetry.space_group_name_H-M   'P 1'
#
loop_
_entity.id
_entity.type
_entity.pdbx_description
1 polymer ?
#
loop_
_entity_poly.entity_id
_entity_poly.type
_entity_poly.pdbx_seq_one_letter_code
_entity_poly.pdbx_strand_id
1 'polypeptide(L)'
;MKIDAIYLGYNTYKAPTGGYGIITSYSPVFRYEFNGKQYEVQTFETLTKKEVCKLIVGNKYEIFINENKPQKFIIYKSVRFSEVITLLMGIFFSSIGIIFLL
;
A
#
# COMPACT_ATOMS: atom_id res chain seq x y z
N MET A 1 -4.39 8.87 12.04
CA MET A 1 -4.57 8.04 13.25
C MET A 1 -4.34 6.55 12.97
N LYS A 2 -3.82 5.79 13.95
CA LYS A 2 -3.79 4.31 13.92
C LYS A 2 -5.06 3.74 14.54
N ILE A 3 -5.64 2.71 13.92
CA ILE A 3 -6.81 1.99 14.44
C ILE A 3 -6.74 0.51 14.10
N ASP A 4 -7.47 -0.31 14.85
CA ASP A 4 -7.68 -1.71 14.51
C ASP A 4 -8.74 -1.85 13.42
N ALA A 5 -8.43 -2.63 12.40
CA ALA A 5 -9.37 -3.00 11.34
C ALA A 5 -9.38 -4.50 11.11
N ILE A 6 -10.57 -5.04 10.84
CA ILE A 6 -10.78 -6.44 10.52
C ILE A 6 -10.57 -6.64 9.02
N TYR A 7 -9.71 -7.58 8.67
CA TYR A 7 -9.49 -7.94 7.27
C TYR A 7 -10.65 -8.78 6.73
N LEU A 8 -11.22 -8.36 5.58
CA LEU A 8 -12.37 -9.04 4.97
C LEU A 8 -12.03 -9.87 3.73
N GLY A 9 -10.86 -9.65 3.12
CA GLY A 9 -10.47 -10.28 1.86
C GLY A 9 -9.85 -9.28 0.91
N TYR A 10 -9.81 -9.58 -0.39
CA TYR A 10 -9.18 -8.69 -1.37
C TYR A 10 -9.94 -8.70 -2.69
N ASN A 11 -9.93 -7.54 -3.36
CA ASN A 11 -10.36 -7.43 -4.74
C ASN A 11 -9.18 -7.68 -5.67
N THR A 12 -9.43 -8.30 -6.82
CA THR A 12 -8.41 -8.56 -7.84
C THR A 12 -8.65 -7.72 -9.08
N TYR A 13 -7.60 -7.11 -9.60
CA TYR A 13 -7.65 -6.33 -10.83
C TYR A 13 -6.72 -6.90 -11.88
N LYS A 14 -7.20 -6.90 -13.13
CA LYS A 14 -6.45 -7.34 -14.31
C LYS A 14 -5.61 -6.19 -14.84
N ALA A 15 -4.38 -6.47 -15.29
CA ALA A 15 -3.57 -5.47 -15.95
C ALA A 15 -4.23 -5.00 -17.27
N PRO A 16 -4.22 -3.70 -17.59
CA PRO A 16 -4.78 -3.18 -18.85
C PRO A 16 -4.03 -3.67 -20.10
N THR A 17 -2.78 -4.12 -19.97
CA THR A 17 -1.85 -4.34 -21.10
C THR A 17 -1.33 -5.78 -21.25
N GLY A 18 -2.03 -6.80 -20.72
CA GLY A 18 -1.61 -8.21 -20.84
C GLY A 18 -2.73 -9.12 -21.34
N GLY A 19 -2.69 -9.51 -22.61
CA GLY A 19 -3.74 -10.21 -23.38
C GLY A 19 -4.18 -11.62 -22.93
N TYR A 20 -4.03 -11.99 -21.65
CA TYR A 20 -4.41 -13.31 -21.13
C TYR A 20 -5.08 -13.27 -19.74
N GLY A 21 -5.64 -12.12 -19.33
CA GLY A 21 -6.44 -12.04 -18.10
C GLY A 21 -5.64 -12.23 -16.80
N ILE A 22 -4.33 -11.97 -16.83
CA ILE A 22 -3.42 -12.11 -15.69
C ILE A 22 -3.79 -11.08 -14.61
N ILE A 23 -4.10 -11.59 -13.41
CA ILE A 23 -4.33 -10.77 -12.21
C ILE A 23 -2.97 -10.29 -11.70
N THR A 24 -2.74 -8.98 -11.79
CA THR A 24 -1.46 -8.38 -11.36
C THR A 24 -1.57 -7.62 -10.05
N SER A 25 -2.78 -7.27 -9.62
CA SER A 25 -2.99 -6.35 -8.51
C SER A 25 -4.07 -6.88 -7.57
N TYR A 26 -3.75 -6.88 -6.28
CA TYR A 26 -4.62 -7.35 -5.22
C TYR A 26 -4.84 -6.18 -4.25
N SER A 27 -6.10 -5.78 -4.04
CA SER A 27 -6.48 -4.68 -3.15
C SER A 27 -7.22 -5.22 -1.94
N PRO A 28 -6.53 -5.41 -0.80
CA PRO A 28 -7.15 -5.77 0.48
C PRO A 28 -8.34 -4.88 0.87
N VAL A 29 -9.34 -5.48 1.50
CA VAL A 29 -10.53 -4.81 2.04
C VAL A 29 -10.54 -4.96 3.55
N PHE A 30 -10.80 -3.86 4.24
CA PHE A 30 -10.82 -3.80 5.69
C PHE A 30 -12.11 -3.17 6.20
N ARG A 31 -12.57 -3.66 7.35
CA ARG A 31 -13.68 -3.10 8.11
C ARG A 31 -13.19 -2.50 9.42
N TYR A 32 -13.60 -1.28 9.70
CA TYR A 32 -13.26 -0.58 10.94
C TYR A 32 -14.34 0.42 11.32
N GLU A 33 -14.33 0.85 12.57
CA GLU A 33 -15.22 1.87 13.08
C GLU A 33 -14.42 3.12 13.43
N PHE A 34 -14.91 4.28 13.00
CA PHE A 34 -14.33 5.56 13.33
C PHE A 34 -15.46 6.57 13.56
N ASN A 35 -15.42 7.27 14.70
CA ASN A 35 -16.45 8.22 15.13
C ASN A 35 -17.89 7.65 15.09
N GLY A 36 -18.08 6.41 15.55
CA GLY A 36 -19.39 5.74 15.58
C GLY A 36 -19.94 5.33 14.21
N LYS A 37 -19.16 5.50 13.13
CA LYS A 37 -19.51 5.06 11.78
C LYS A 37 -18.64 3.88 11.36
N GLN A 38 -19.28 2.86 10.80
CA GLN A 38 -18.60 1.73 10.20
C GLN A 38 -18.14 2.06 8.79
N TYR A 39 -16.92 1.65 8.48
CA TYR A 39 -16.29 1.77 7.18
C TYR A 39 -15.87 0.39 6.71
N GLU A 40 -16.17 0.09 5.45
CA GLU A 40 -15.69 -1.10 4.75
C GLU A 40 -15.08 -0.62 3.44
N VAL A 41 -13.75 -0.58 3.39
CA VAL A 41 -13.04 0.10 2.31
C VAL A 41 -11.83 -0.71 1.87
N GLN A 42 -11.54 -0.65 0.57
CA GLN A 42 -10.32 -1.22 0.02
C GLN A 42 -9.14 -0.26 0.19
N THR A 43 -7.95 -0.82 0.40
CA THR A 43 -6.72 -0.01 0.42
C THR A 43 -6.46 0.62 -0.96
N PHE A 44 -5.87 1.82 -0.94
CA PHE A 44 -5.34 2.47 -2.15
C PHE A 44 -4.08 1.78 -2.66
N GLU A 45 -3.35 1.11 -1.78
CA GLU A 45 -2.13 0.37 -2.11
C GLU A 45 -2.51 -1.00 -2.66
N THR A 46 -1.93 -1.35 -3.80
CA THR A 46 -2.02 -2.72 -4.31
C THR A 46 -0.90 -3.54 -3.69
N LEU A 47 -1.27 -4.68 -3.13
CA LEU A 47 -0.34 -5.64 -2.59
C LEU A 47 -0.03 -6.72 -3.63
N THR A 48 1.15 -7.30 -3.52
CA THR A 48 1.52 -8.50 -4.28
C THR A 48 0.76 -9.72 -3.73
N LYS A 49 0.62 -10.76 -4.55
CA LYS A 49 0.00 -12.03 -4.13
C LYS A 49 0.59 -12.58 -2.83
N LYS A 50 1.92 -12.51 -2.68
CA LYS A 50 2.63 -13.01 -1.49
C LYS A 50 2.27 -12.23 -0.22
N GLU A 51 2.05 -10.92 -0.34
CA GLU A 51 1.70 -10.08 0.81
C GLU A 51 0.25 -10.30 1.22
N VAL A 52 -0.67 -10.38 0.26
CA VAL A 52 -2.09 -10.62 0.54
C VAL A 52 -2.33 -11.99 1.16
N CYS A 53 -1.61 -13.05 0.72
CA CYS A 53 -1.74 -14.37 1.30
C CYS A 53 -1.27 -14.47 2.77
N LYS A 54 -0.60 -13.45 3.32
CA LYS A 54 -0.26 -13.39 4.76
C LYS A 54 -1.41 -12.87 5.61
N LEU A 55 -2.42 -12.24 4.99
CA LEU A 55 -3.59 -11.72 5.68
C LEU A 55 -4.63 -12.84 5.85
N ILE A 56 -5.19 -12.95 7.05
CA ILE A 56 -6.17 -13.96 7.42
C ILE A 56 -7.52 -13.26 7.63
N VAL A 57 -8.53 -13.69 6.89
CA VAL A 57 -9.87 -13.08 6.96
C VAL A 57 -10.43 -13.21 8.38
N GLY A 58 -10.99 -12.14 8.91
CA GLY A 58 -11.51 -12.05 10.27
C GLY A 58 -10.47 -11.60 11.31
N ASN A 59 -9.17 -11.62 10.99
CA ASN A 59 -8.14 -11.11 11.91
C ASN A 59 -8.10 -9.58 11.91
N LYS A 60 -7.70 -9.03 13.07
CA LYS A 60 -7.45 -7.60 13.25
C LYS A 60 -6.02 -7.25 12.83
N TYR A 61 -5.88 -6.12 12.15
CA TYR A 61 -4.62 -5.53 11.76
C TYR A 61 -4.66 -4.03 12.06
N GLU A 62 -3.52 -3.47 12.46
CA GLU A 62 -3.40 -2.01 12.59
C GLU A 62 -3.36 -1.38 11.18
N ILE A 63 -4.21 -0.39 10.98
CA ILE A 63 -4.19 0.45 9.78
C ILE A 63 -4.06 1.93 10.18
N PHE A 64 -3.55 2.73 9.24
CA PHE A 64 -3.46 4.16 9.39
C PHE A 64 -4.56 4.84 8.58
N ILE A 65 -5.52 5.48 9.25
CA ILE A 65 -6.57 6.26 8.62
C ILE A 65 -6.23 7.75 8.58
N ASN A 66 -6.69 8.44 7.54
CA ASN A 66 -6.71 9.90 7.50
C ASN A 66 -7.99 10.40 8.19
N GLU A 67 -7.87 11.14 9.29
CA GLU A 67 -9.02 11.62 10.07
C GLU A 67 -9.95 12.54 9.26
N ASN A 68 -9.39 13.35 8.35
CA ASN A 68 -10.17 14.23 7.48
C ASN A 68 -10.84 13.48 6.32
N LYS A 69 -10.35 12.28 5.98
CA LYS A 69 -10.89 11.41 4.93
C LYS A 69 -10.81 9.94 5.39
N PRO A 70 -11.68 9.50 6.33
CA PRO A 70 -11.54 8.21 6.99
C PRO A 70 -11.57 7.02 6.03
N GLN A 71 -12.20 7.18 4.87
CA GLN A 71 -12.20 6.22 3.75
C GLN A 71 -10.84 6.03 3.06
N LYS A 72 -9.83 6.84 3.38
CA LYS A 72 -8.45 6.66 2.90
C LYS A 72 -7.59 6.13 4.03
N PHE A 73 -7.07 4.92 3.84
CA PHE A 73 -6.19 4.27 4.79
C PHE A 73 -5.02 3.57 4.12
N ILE A 74 -3.99 3.29 4.93
CA ILE A 74 -2.74 2.61 4.55
C ILE A 74 -2.50 1.48 5.55
N ILE A 75 -2.05 0.31 5.09
CA ILE A 75 -1.83 -0.87 5.95
C ILE A 75 -0.42 -0.83 6.54
N TYR A 76 0.59 -0.58 5.70
CA TYR A 76 1.99 -0.47 6.12
C TYR A 76 2.61 0.76 5.50
N LYS A 77 3.30 1.57 6.31
CA LYS A 77 4.26 2.54 5.78
C LYS A 77 5.54 1.78 5.38
N SER A 78 5.47 1.01 4.30
CA SER A 78 6.64 0.29 3.75
C SER A 78 7.32 1.17 2.71
N VAL A 79 8.49 1.73 3.07
CA VAL A 79 9.39 2.30 2.06
C VAL A 79 9.96 1.11 1.30
N ARG A 80 9.69 1.03 -0.01
CA ARG A 80 10.21 -0.09 -0.80
C ARG A 80 11.72 0.02 -0.89
N PHE A 81 12.43 -1.10 -0.77
CA PHE A 81 13.90 -1.12 -0.89
C PHE A 81 14.38 -0.49 -2.22
N SER A 82 13.60 -0.67 -3.29
CA SER A 82 13.85 -0.01 -4.58
C SER A 82 13.82 1.51 -4.48
N GLU A 83 12.91 2.11 -3.70
CA GLU A 83 12.83 3.56 -3.53
C GLU A 83 14.06 4.10 -2.78
N VAL A 84 14.57 3.35 -1.80
CA VAL A 84 15.81 3.67 -1.10
C VAL A 84 17.00 3.63 -2.06
N ILE A 85 17.12 2.58 -2.89
CA ILE A 85 18.19 2.48 -3.89
C ILE A 85 18.11 3.64 -4.88
N THR A 86 16.92 3.94 -5.41
CA THR A 86 16.73 5.04 -6.36
C THR A 86 17.16 6.38 -5.77
N LEU A 87 16.81 6.65 -4.50
CA LEU A 87 17.24 7.86 -3.81
C LEU A 87 18.77 7.92 -3.68
N LEU A 88 19.42 6.82 -3.27
CA LEU A 88 20.87 6.75 -3.13
C LEU A 88 21.59 6.95 -4.47
N MET A 89 21.07 6.36 -5.56
CA MET A 89 21.61 6.59 -6.90
C MET A 89 21.50 8.07 -7.31
N GLY A 90 20.36 8.71 -7.05
CA GLY A 90 20.16 10.13 -7.34
C GLY A 90 21.17 11.03 -6.61
N ILE A 91 21.43 10.74 -5.33
CA ILE A 91 22.43 11.46 -4.53
C ILE A 91 23.83 11.24 -5.11
N PHE A 92 24.18 10.01 -5.47
CA PHE A 92 25.49 9.68 -6.04
C PHE A 92 25.76 10.42 -7.36
N PHE A 93 24.83 10.38 -8.30
CA PHE A 93 24.98 11.08 -9.58
C PHE A 93 25.02 12.61 -9.42
N SER A 94 24.21 13.15 -8.51
CA SER A 94 24.23 14.59 -8.20
C SER A 94 25.59 15.01 -7.64
N SER A 95 26.16 14.18 -6.76
CA SER A 95 27.47 14.44 -6.14
C SER A 95 28.60 14.46 -7.18
N ILE A 96 28.62 13.48 -8.09
CA ILE A 96 29.59 13.42 -9.20
C ILE A 96 29.44 14.63 -10.12
N GLY A 97 28.19 14.99 -10.47
CA GLY A 97 27.91 16.14 -11.31
C GLY A 97 28.46 17.44 -10.73
N ILE A 98 28.28 17.66 -9.42
CA ILE A 98 28.82 18.83 -8.72
C ILE A 98 30.35 18.84 -8.74
N ILE A 99 31.00 17.70 -8.50
CA ILE A 99 32.48 17.60 -8.53
C ILE A 99 33.03 17.92 -9.93
N PHE A 100 32.35 17.50 -11.00
CA PHE A 100 32.77 17.80 -12.37
C PHE A 100 32.52 19.25 -12.81
N LEU A 101 31.65 19.98 -12.10
CA LEU A 101 31.28 21.37 -12.41
C LEU A 101 32.13 22.39 -11.62
N LEU A 102 32.80 21.94 -10.56
CA LEU A 102 33.76 22.69 -9.74
C LEU A 102 35.17 22.60 -10.33
#